data_AF-A0A8S9N8Y8-F1
#
_entry.id   AF-A0A8S9N8Y8-F1
#
_cell.length_a   1.000
_cell.length_b   1.000
_cell.length_c   1.000
_cell.angle_alpha   90.00
_cell.angle_beta   90.00
_cell.angle_gamma   90.00
#
_symmetry.space_group_name_H-M   'P 1'
#
loop_
_entity.id
_entity.type
_entity.pdbx_description
1 polymer ?
#
loop_
_entity_poly.entity_id
_entity_poly.type
_entity_poly.pdbx_seq_one_letter_code
_entity_poly.pdbx_strand_id
1 'polypeptide(L)'
;MTVGGVDYSFECIGLASLMEEAFNSSRTGSGKTVILGMEKNASPISLDSQAIIRGRSVHGSLFGGLKPKLDIPILVDRYLKKVFD
;
A
#
# COMPACT_ATOMS: atom_id res chain seq x y z
N MET A 1 -20.36 6.40 3.54
CA MET A 1 -19.09 6.36 4.30
C MET A 1 -18.78 4.92 4.64
N THR A 2 -17.50 4.52 4.67
CA THR A 2 -17.11 3.14 5.02
C THR A 2 -17.44 2.89 6.50
N VAL A 3 -18.18 1.83 6.80
CA VAL A 3 -18.72 1.54 8.16
C VAL A 3 -17.62 0.94 9.06
N GLY A 4 -16.47 1.62 9.16
CA GLY A 4 -15.33 1.17 9.97
C GLY A 4 -14.00 1.01 9.22
N GLY A 5 -13.83 1.66 8.06
CA GLY A 5 -12.57 1.67 7.30
C GLY A 5 -12.58 0.81 6.03
N VAL A 6 -11.54 0.98 5.23
CA VAL A 6 -11.35 0.28 3.93
C VAL A 6 -10.65 -1.06 4.11
N ASP A 7 -10.97 -2.02 3.25
CA ASP A 7 -10.26 -3.31 3.24
C ASP A 7 -8.79 -3.15 2.82
N TYR A 8 -8.52 -2.22 1.91
CA TYR A 8 -7.18 -1.87 1.43
C TYR A 8 -6.98 -0.35 1.41
N SER A 9 -5.86 0.12 1.95
CA SER A 9 -5.38 1.49 1.80
C SER A 9 -4.00 1.52 1.15
N PHE A 10 -3.74 2.55 0.35
CA PHE A 10 -2.48 2.73 -0.37
C PHE A 10 -1.93 4.12 -0.06
N GLU A 11 -0.68 4.20 0.38
CA GLU A 11 0.03 5.47 0.52
C GLU A 11 0.96 5.64 -0.68
N CYS A 12 0.79 6.72 -1.45
CA CYS A 12 1.47 6.93 -2.72
C CYS A 12 2.23 8.27 -2.81
N ILE A 13 2.39 8.99 -1.70
CA ILE A 13 3.00 10.33 -1.64
C ILE A 13 4.41 10.25 -1.05
N GLY A 14 4.62 9.44 0.00
CA GLY A 14 5.90 9.27 0.68
C GLY A 14 6.07 10.19 1.89
N LEU A 15 5.01 10.47 2.64
CA LEU A 15 5.07 11.19 3.91
C LEU A 15 4.71 10.26 5.07
N ALA A 16 5.54 10.18 6.10
CA ALA A 16 5.32 9.30 7.26
C ALA A 16 3.95 9.52 7.91
N SER A 17 3.53 10.78 8.08
CA SER A 17 2.19 11.11 8.61
C SER A 17 1.06 10.55 7.76
N LEU A 18 1.20 10.54 6.43
CA LEU A 18 0.19 9.97 5.52
C LEU A 18 0.24 8.45 5.51
N MET A 19 1.39 7.83 5.79
CA MET A 19 1.49 6.37 6.00
C MET A 19 0.71 5.95 7.25
N GLU A 20 0.79 6.74 8.33
CA GLU A 20 0.01 6.52 9.55
C GLU A 20 -1.49 6.72 9.30
N GLU A 21 -1.88 7.78 8.60
CA GLU A 21 -3.28 8.02 8.21
C GLU A 21 -3.82 6.89 7.33
N ALA A 22 -3.03 6.43 6.34
CA ALA A 22 -3.40 5.28 5.51
C ALA A 22 -3.61 4.03 6.37
N PHE A 23 -2.72 3.76 7.34
CA PHE A 23 -2.88 2.65 8.26
C PHE A 23 -4.14 2.78 9.12
N ASN A 24 -4.41 3.96 9.67
CA ASN A 24 -5.56 4.25 10.52
C ASN A 24 -6.90 4.28 9.75
N SER A 25 -6.87 4.52 8.43
CA SER A 25 -8.06 4.45 7.56
C SER A 25 -8.53 3.03 7.23
N SER A 26 -7.68 2.03 7.40
CA SER A 26 -8.00 0.63 7.08
C SER A 26 -8.99 0.01 8.08
N ARG A 27 -9.62 -1.11 7.73
CA ARG A 27 -10.60 -1.77 8.61
C ARG A 27 -9.91 -2.48 9.77
N THR A 28 -10.43 -2.31 10.99
CA THR A 28 -10.00 -3.14 12.14
C THR A 28 -10.38 -4.60 11.91
N GLY A 29 -9.46 -5.54 12.18
CA GLY A 29 -9.68 -6.99 11.99
C GLY A 29 -9.08 -7.56 10.70
N SER A 30 -9.13 -6.82 9.59
CA SER A 30 -8.74 -7.35 8.27
C SER A 30 -8.06 -6.35 7.33
N GLY A 31 -7.94 -5.09 7.72
CA GLY A 31 -7.43 -4.02 6.88
C GLY A 31 -5.97 -4.21 6.48
N LYS A 32 -5.67 -3.92 5.22
CA LYS A 32 -4.32 -4.01 4.65
C LYS A 32 -3.86 -2.65 4.13
N THR A 33 -2.71 -2.19 4.60
CA THR A 33 -2.11 -0.95 4.14
C THR A 33 -0.86 -1.26 3.33
N VAL A 34 -0.78 -0.70 2.13
CA VAL A 34 0.37 -0.84 1.24
C VAL A 34 1.05 0.52 1.09
N ILE A 35 2.30 0.60 1.52
CA ILE A 35 3.13 1.80 1.37
C ILE A 35 3.88 1.70 0.05
N LEU A 36 3.61 2.63 -0.85
CA LEU A 36 4.23 2.77 -2.17
C LEU A 36 5.12 4.02 -2.25
N GLY A 37 4.74 5.09 -1.54
CA GLY A 37 5.54 6.30 -1.42
C GLY A 37 6.82 6.09 -0.62
N MET A 38 7.88 6.81 -0.98
CA MET A 38 9.17 6.75 -0.30
C MET A 38 9.40 8.01 0.53
N GLU A 39 9.60 7.83 1.84
CA GLU A 39 9.97 8.91 2.73
C GLU A 39 11.46 9.28 2.49
N LYS A 40 11.73 10.56 2.27
CA LYS A 40 13.04 11.03 1.79
C LYS A 40 14.08 11.28 2.89
N ASN A 41 13.63 11.53 4.12
CA ASN A 41 14.46 11.90 5.26
C ASN A 41 14.67 10.73 6.25
N ALA A 42 14.27 9.52 5.88
CA ALA A 42 14.22 8.34 6.73
C ALA A 42 13.43 8.55 8.04
N SER A 43 12.38 9.36 8.01
CA SER A 43 11.49 9.58 9.15
C SER A 43 10.79 8.26 9.54
N PRO A 44 10.75 7.89 10.83
CA PRO A 44 10.05 6.68 11.26
C PRO A 44 8.54 6.82 11.10
N ILE A 45 7.86 5.68 10.94
CA ILE A 45 6.40 5.58 10.93
C ILE A 45 5.95 5.11 12.31
N SER A 46 5.01 5.81 12.94
CA SER A 46 4.45 5.46 14.24
C SER A 46 3.09 4.77 14.08
N LEU A 47 3.07 3.45 14.29
CA LEU A 47 1.84 2.66 14.20
C LEU A 47 1.40 2.13 15.56
N ASP A 48 0.10 2.17 15.84
CA ASP A 48 -0.46 1.58 17.05
C ASP A 48 -0.32 0.05 17.01
N SER A 49 0.47 -0.50 17.93
CA SER A 49 0.70 -1.94 18.06
C SER A 49 -0.60 -2.71 18.37
N GLN A 50 -1.55 -2.10 19.09
CA GLN A 50 -2.85 -2.74 19.34
C GLN A 50 -3.65 -2.88 18.05
N ALA A 51 -3.57 -1.91 17.15
CA ALA A 51 -4.25 -1.97 15.86
C ALA A 51 -3.70 -3.11 14.98
N ILE A 52 -2.39 -3.38 15.04
CA ILE A 52 -1.76 -4.54 14.38
C ILE A 52 -2.23 -5.85 15.01
N ILE A 53 -2.17 -5.97 16.34
CA ILE A 53 -2.64 -7.16 17.08
C ILE A 53 -4.12 -7.44 16.78
N ARG A 54 -4.92 -6.38 16.62
CA ARG A 54 -6.34 -6.44 16.24
C ARG A 54 -6.56 -6.64 14.74
N GLY A 55 -5.55 -7.06 13.98
CA GLY A 55 -5.70 -7.59 12.63
C GLY A 55 -5.46 -6.61 11.49
N ARG A 56 -5.01 -5.38 11.74
CA ARG A 56 -4.49 -4.53 10.66
C ARG A 56 -3.09 -5.00 10.26
N SER A 57 -2.76 -4.85 8.99
CA SER A 57 -1.43 -5.18 8.47
C SER A 57 -0.88 -4.07 7.61
N VAL A 58 0.44 -3.92 7.61
CA VAL A 58 1.16 -2.94 6.80
C VAL A 58 2.29 -3.63 6.05
N HIS A 59 2.44 -3.33 4.77
CA HIS A 59 3.51 -3.86 3.92
C HIS A 59 3.98 -2.79 2.93
N GLY A 60 5.26 -2.80 2.58
CA GLY A 60 5.79 -1.99 1.48
C GLY A 60 5.72 -2.73 0.15
N SER A 61 5.79 -2.00 -0.97
CA SER A 61 5.99 -2.60 -2.28
C SER A 61 6.93 -1.76 -3.15
N LEU A 62 8.01 -2.40 -3.62
CA LEU A 62 8.95 -1.81 -4.57
C LEU A 62 8.61 -2.30 -5.98
N PHE A 63 8.49 -1.38 -6.94
CA PHE A 63 8.05 -1.67 -8.31
C PHE A 63 6.73 -2.46 -8.38
N GLY A 64 5.83 -2.31 -7.40
CA GLY A 64 4.58 -3.08 -7.35
C GLY A 64 4.78 -4.60 -7.12
N GLY A 65 5.97 -5.03 -6.70
CA GLY A 65 6.32 -6.45 -6.52
C GLY A 65 6.74 -7.15 -7.80
N LEU A 66 6.98 -6.40 -8.88
CA LEU A 66 7.37 -6.95 -10.18
C LEU A 66 8.79 -7.53 -10.15
N LYS A 67 8.98 -8.63 -10.87
CA LYS A 67 10.27 -9.16 -11.32
C LYS A 67 10.58 -8.57 -12.69
N PRO A 68 11.40 -7.51 -12.81
CA PRO A 68 11.42 -6.67 -14.00
C PRO A 68 11.68 -7.41 -15.32
N LYS A 69 12.62 -8.36 -15.32
CA LYS A 69 12.97 -9.14 -16.52
C LYS A 69 11.84 -10.03 -17.02
N LEU A 70 10.99 -10.51 -16.12
CA LEU A 70 9.89 -11.41 -16.44
C LEU A 70 8.62 -10.62 -16.73
N ASP A 71 8.30 -9.65 -15.88
CA ASP A 71 6.97 -9.05 -15.85
C ASP A 71 6.84 -7.84 -16.78
N ILE A 72 7.90 -7.07 -17.04
CA ILE A 72 7.84 -5.90 -17.93
C ILE A 72 7.42 -6.31 -19.36
N PRO A 73 8.00 -7.34 -20.01
CA PRO A 73 7.55 -7.78 -21.33
C PRO A 73 6.06 -8.16 -21.37
N ILE A 74 5.56 -8.78 -20.29
CA ILE A 74 4.14 -9.17 -20.15
C ILE A 74 3.25 -7.92 -20.03
N LEU A 75 3.66 -6.93 -19.24
CA LEU A 75 2.93 -5.66 -19.11
C LEU A 75 2.85 -4.90 -20.44
N VAL A 76 3.95 -4.88 -21.22
CA VAL A 76 3.98 -4.26 -22.56
C VAL A 76 3.01 -4.97 -23.52
N ASP A 77 3.02 -6.30 -23.57
CA ASP A 77 2.09 -7.07 -24.40
C ASP A 77 0.62 -6.78 -24.02
N ARG A 78 0.30 -6.73 -22.72
CA ARG A 78 -1.04 -6.38 -22.23
C ARG A 78 -1.46 -4.95 -22.60
N TYR A 79 -0.52 -3.99 -22.57
CA TYR A 79 -0.76 -2.62 -23.00
C TYR A 79 -1.07 -2.56 -24.51
N LEU A 80 -0.27 -3.21 -25.36
CA LEU A 80 -0.50 -3.24 -26.80
C LEU A 80 -1.83 -3.90 -27.18
N LYS A 81 -2.25 -4.91 -26.41
CA LYS A 81 -3.56 -5.58 -26.53
C LYS A 81 -4.73 -4.78 -25.94
N LYS A 82 -4.49 -3.59 -25.38
CA LYS A 82 -5.49 -2.73 -24.73
C LYS A 82 -6.32 -3.47 -23.66
N VAL A 83 -5.63 -4.27 -22.84
CA VAL A 83 -6.24 -4.99 -21.71
C VAL A 83 -6.37 -4.09 -20.47
N PHE A 84 -5.71 -2.93 -20.50
CA PHE A 84 -5.89 -1.86 -19.52
C PHE A 84 -6.72 -0.76 -20.19
N ASP A 85 -7.73 -0.25 -19.47
CA ASP A 85 -8.59 0.85 -19.91
C ASP A 85 -7.86 2.21 -19.95
#